data_AF-U4PUP1-F1
#
_entry.id   AF-U4PUP1-F1
#
_cell.length_a   1.000
_cell.length_b   1.000
_cell.length_c   1.000
_cell.angle_alpha   90.00
_cell.angle_beta   90.00
_cell.angle_gamma   90.00
#
_symmetry.space_group_name_H-M   'P 1'
#
loop_
_entity.id
_entity.type
_entity.pdbx_description
1 polymer ?
#
loop_
_entity_poly.entity_id
_entity_poly.type
_entity_poly.pdbx_seq_one_letter_code
_entity_poly.pdbx_strand_id
1 'polypeptide(L)' 'MTSAEMKEACNASLTGARELGLDESKASVSLVLPEGFKPPPRFPRGYLLQIKDDGSRLSSFPAEKLLAWVEWAEAQA' A
#
# COMPACT_ATOMS: atom_id res chain seq x y z
N MET A 1 -6.54 2.80 -9.74
CA MET A 1 -6.04 3.68 -8.69
C MET A 1 -4.87 4.47 -9.23
N THR A 2 -4.93 5.79 -9.19
CA THR A 2 -3.89 6.75 -9.58
C THR A 2 -2.86 6.91 -8.47
N SER A 3 -1.71 7.55 -8.76
CA SER A 3 -0.72 7.85 -7.72
C SER A 3 -1.25 8.81 -6.65
N ALA A 4 -2.12 9.75 -7.03
CA ALA A 4 -2.79 10.66 -6.10
C ALA A 4 -3.70 9.91 -5.12
N GLU A 5 -4.54 9.01 -5.61
CA GLU A 5 -5.41 8.16 -4.77
C GLU A 5 -4.60 7.25 -3.85
N MET A 6 -3.44 6.73 -4.30
CA MET A 6 -2.54 5.95 -3.45
C MET A 6 -1.97 6.76 -2.30
N LYS A 7 -1.51 7.99 -2.57
CA LYS A 7 -0.99 8.89 -1.54
C LYS A 7 -2.06 9.26 -0.53
N GLU A 8 -3.27 9.56 -1.00
CA GLU A 8 -4.41 9.85 -0.14
C GLU A 8 -4.72 8.67 0.80
N ALA A 9 -4.80 7.45 0.26
CA ALA A 9 -5.05 6.26 1.09
C ALA A 9 -3.94 6.01 2.14
N CYS A 10 -2.67 6.21 1.78
CA CYS A 10 -1.57 6.08 2.73
C CYS A 10 -1.65 7.13 3.85
N ASN A 11 -1.86 8.40 3.48
CA ASN A 11 -2.00 9.50 4.43
C ASN A 11 -3.22 9.32 5.34
N ALA A 12 -4.35 8.87 4.81
CA ALA A 12 -5.54 8.58 5.60
C ALA A 12 -5.28 7.47 6.64
N SER A 13 -4.56 6.40 6.26
CA SER A 13 -4.20 5.34 7.20
C SER A 13 -3.24 5.82 8.29
N LEU A 14 -2.24 6.63 7.94
CA LEU A 14 -1.28 7.21 8.90
C LEU A 14 -1.97 8.17 9.87
N THR A 15 -2.83 9.06 9.37
CA THR A 15 -3.64 9.96 10.20
C THR A 15 -4.55 9.18 11.13
N GLY A 16 -5.25 8.15 10.63
CA GLY A 16 -6.08 7.28 11.47
C GLY A 16 -5.30 6.58 12.58
N ALA A 17 -4.07 6.12 12.30
CA ALA A 17 -3.21 5.55 13.34
C ALA A 17 -2.88 6.57 14.45
N ARG A 18 -2.51 7.80 14.06
CA ARG A 18 -2.24 8.91 15.02
C ARG A 18 -3.45 9.25 15.86
N GLU A 19 -4.62 9.39 15.24
CA GLU A 19 -5.87 9.73 15.92
C GLU A 19 -6.32 8.65 16.92
N LEU A 20 -6.02 7.39 16.63
CA LEU A 20 -6.29 6.25 17.51
C LEU A 20 -5.21 6.02 18.57
N GLY A 21 -4.14 6.85 18.61
CA GLY A 21 -3.01 6.66 19.52
C GLY A 21 -2.18 5.40 19.22
N LEU A 22 -2.24 4.90 17.98
CA LEU A 22 -1.47 3.77 17.51
C LEU A 22 -0.13 4.24 16.93
N ASP A 23 0.87 3.36 17.02
CA ASP A 23 2.15 3.58 16.33
C ASP A 23 1.93 3.59 14.80
N GLU A 24 2.56 4.54 14.10
CA GLU A 24 2.45 4.67 12.64
C GLU A 24 2.91 3.40 11.90
N SER A 25 3.78 2.58 12.50
CA SER A 25 4.17 1.27 11.97
C SER A 25 3.00 0.29 11.85
N LYS A 26 1.84 0.59 12.46
CA LYS A 26 0.60 -0.20 12.36
C LYS A 26 -0.29 0.26 11.21
N ALA A 27 -0.05 1.44 10.65
CA ALA A 27 -0.78 1.94 9.50
C ALA A 27 -0.49 1.07 8.27
N SER A 28 -1.55 0.66 7.57
CA SER A 28 -1.43 -0.20 6.41
C SER A 28 -2.52 0.06 5.39
N VAL A 29 -2.17 -0.10 4.11
CA VAL A 29 -3.09 0.01 2.97
C VAL A 29 -3.23 -1.35 2.34
N SER A 30 -4.46 -1.77 2.09
CA SER A 30 -4.75 -3.02 1.39
C SER A 30 -4.98 -2.77 -0.10
N LEU A 31 -4.29 -3.54 -0.94
CA LEU A 31 -4.41 -3.48 -2.40
C LEU A 31 -4.93 -4.81 -2.92
N VAL A 32 -5.80 -4.74 -3.93
CA VAL A 32 -6.19 -5.89 -4.74
C VAL A 32 -5.26 -5.94 -5.94
N LEU A 33 -4.44 -6.98 -6.01
CA LEU A 33 -3.44 -7.20 -7.05
C LEU A 33 -3.95 -8.26 -8.03
N PRO A 34 -3.72 -8.11 -9.35
CA PRO A 34 -4.07 -9.14 -10.31
C PRO A 34 -3.25 -10.41 -10.09
N GLU A 35 -3.75 -11.53 -10.61
CA GLU A 35 -2.97 -12.77 -10.64
C GLU A 35 -1.62 -12.55 -11.35
N GLY A 36 -0.55 -13.09 -10.78
CA GLY A 36 0.79 -12.97 -11.37
C GLY A 36 1.42 -11.58 -11.28
N PHE A 37 0.87 -10.66 -10.48
CA PHE A 37 1.45 -9.33 -10.26
C PHE A 37 2.94 -9.41 -9.94
N LYS A 38 3.75 -8.72 -10.76
CA LYS A 38 5.19 -8.58 -10.56
C LYS A 38 5.45 -7.18 -9.98
N PRO A 39 5.88 -7.08 -8.72
CA PRO A 39 6.12 -5.78 -8.10
C PRO A 39 7.21 -5.01 -8.87
N PRO A 40 7.02 -3.70 -9.12
CA PRO A 40 8.04 -2.87 -9.74
C PRO A 40 9.27 -2.71 -8.82
N PRO A 41 10.38 -2.14 -9.33
CA PRO A 41 11.56 -1.90 -8.50
C PRO A 41 11.21 -1.14 -7.23
N ARG A 42 11.81 -1.57 -6.11
CA ARG A 42 11.66 -0.96 -4.77
C ARG A 42 10.24 -0.97 -4.19
N PHE A 43 9.28 -1.61 -4.85
CA PHE A 43 7.93 -1.75 -4.31
C PHE A 43 7.97 -2.46 -2.94
N PRO A 44 7.23 -1.97 -1.93
CA PRO A 44 7.34 -2.49 -0.58
C PRO A 44 6.89 -3.95 -0.50
N ARG A 45 7.49 -4.69 0.42
CA ARG A 45 6.97 -6.01 0.82
C ARG A 45 5.74 -5.82 1.68
N GLY A 46 4.68 -6.55 1.33
CA GLY A 46 3.44 -6.63 2.10
C GLY A 46 3.19 -8.05 2.60
N TYR A 47 2.01 -8.24 3.16
CA TYR A 47 1.50 -9.51 3.64
C TYR A 47 0.26 -9.92 2.84
N LEU A 48 0.23 -11.16 2.35
CA LEU A 48 -0.91 -11.71 1.64
C LEU A 48 -2.04 -11.99 2.64
N LEU A 49 -3.20 -11.38 2.43
CA LEU A 49 -4.38 -11.60 3.28
C LEU A 49 -5.28 -12.69 2.71
N GLN A 50 -5.57 -12.63 1.41
CA GLN A 50 -6.50 -13.54 0.76
C GLN A 50 -6.15 -13.69 -0.72
N ILE A 51 -6.32 -14.90 -1.24
CA ILE A 51 -6.42 -15.18 -2.68
C ILE A 51 -7.91 -15.35 -2.97
N LYS A 52 -8.44 -14.62 -3.95
CA LYS A 52 -9.83 -14.71 -4.37
C LYS A 52 -10.01 -15.81 -5.41
N ASP A 53 -11.26 -16.21 -5.64
CA ASP A 53 -11.62 -17.25 -6.62
C ASP A 53 -11.18 -16.90 -8.05
N ASP A 54 -11.10 -15.61 -8.38
CA ASP A 54 -10.62 -15.09 -9.66
C ASP A 54 -9.09 -15.01 -9.78
N GLY A 55 -8.34 -15.54 -8.80
CA GLY A 55 -6.88 -15.52 -8.75
C GLY A 55 -6.27 -14.19 -8.30
N SER A 56 -7.07 -13.12 -8.17
CA SER A 56 -6.60 -11.85 -7.62
C SER A 56 -6.25 -11.99 -6.14
N ARG A 57 -5.33 -11.13 -5.67
CA ARG A 57 -4.74 -11.23 -4.34
C ARG A 57 -4.98 -9.96 -3.56
N LEU A 58 -5.65 -10.07 -2.41
CA LEU A 58 -5.71 -9.01 -1.43
C LEU A 58 -4.44 -9.07 -0.58
N SER A 59 -3.66 -7.98 -0.58
CA SER A 59 -2.43 -7.88 0.21
C SER A 59 -2.39 -6.56 0.98
N SER A 60 -1.88 -6.59 2.21
CA SER A 60 -1.68 -5.41 3.06
C SER A 60 -0.23 -4.95 3.01
N PHE A 61 -0.02 -3.64 2.88
CA PHE A 61 1.29 -3.00 2.79
C PHE A 61 1.43 -1.93 3.88
N PRO A 62 2.61 -1.78 4.52
CA PRO A 62 2.86 -0.67 5.43
C PRO A 62 2.66 0.67 4.71
N ALA A 63 1.80 1.53 5.26
CA ALA A 63 1.39 2.78 4.61
C ALA A 63 2.57 3.70 4.34
N GLU A 64 3.47 3.85 5.32
CA GLU A 64 4.68 4.69 5.22
C GLU A 64 5.60 4.24 4.06
N LYS A 65 5.87 2.93 3.96
CA LYS A 65 6.75 2.40 2.91
C LYS A 65 6.11 2.49 1.52
N LEU A 66 4.80 2.32 1.45
CA LEU A 66 4.07 2.47 0.20
C LEU A 66 4.04 3.93 -0.24
N LEU A 67 3.81 4.87 0.67
CA LEU A 67 3.88 6.31 0.40
C LEU A 67 5.25 6.72 -0.15
N ALA A 68 6.33 6.32 0.54
CA ALA A 68 7.69 6.61 0.10
C ALA A 68 8.00 6.02 -1.29
N TRP A 69 7.45 4.84 -1.60
CA TRP A 69 7.59 4.25 -2.94
C TRP A 69 6.83 5.05 -4.01
N VAL A 70 5.61 5.52 -3.72
CA VAL A 70 4.83 6.32 -4.68
C VAL A 70 5.55 7.63 -4.99
N GLU A 71 6.05 8.34 -3.98
CA GLU A 71 6.82 9.57 -4.16
C GLU A 71 8.10 9.34 -4.95
N TRP A 72 8.82 8.25 -4.65
CA TRP A 72 9.99 7.87 -5.43
C TRP A 72 9.64 7.58 -6.90
N ALA A 73 8.57 6.82 -7.14
CA ALA A 73 8.14 6.44 -8.48
C ALA A 73 7.70 7.66 -9.31
N GLU A 74 7.00 8.61 -8.69
CA GLU A 74 6.64 9.88 -9.34
C GLU A 74 7.87 10.72 -9.70
N ALA A 75 8.90 10.73 -8.85
CA ALA A 75 10.15 11.44 -9.15
C ALA A 75 10.97 10.82 -10.29
N GLN A 76 10.62 9.61 -10.75
CA GLN A 76 11.24 8.97 -11.93
C GLN A 76 10.44 9.19 -13.23
N ALA A 77 9.22 9.75 -13.13
CA ALA A 77 8.33 9.99 -14.27
C ALA A 77 8.58 11.35 -14.92
#